data_AF-A0A2R6GA52-F1
#
_entry.id   AF-A0A2R6GA52-F1
#
_cell.length_a   1.000
_cell.length_b   1.000
_cell.length_c   1.000
_cell.angle_alpha   90.00
_cell.angle_beta   90.00
_cell.angle_gamma   90.00
#
_symmetry.space_group_name_H-M   'P 1'
#
loop_
_entity.id
_entity.type
_entity.pdbx_description
1 polymer ?
#
loop_
_entity_poly.entity_id
_entity_poly.type
_entity_poly.pdbx_seq_one_letter_code
_entity_poly.pdbx_strand_id
1 'polypeptide(L)'
;MSRSEARQLQESVGDALTERREFFRTVGQHREDGAYVVARRGADSAGNEKVFERFDACRRLFRRLPEEFTADDVGSTGITGSRRHMLVRHFAEHPAFDCTISRRNPLTAEKTGDRQVDEERADETTEPDLTDAPEVPAG
;
A
#
# COMPACT_ATOMS: atom_id res chain seq x y z
N MET A 1 14.92 22.97 -6.69
CA MET A 1 14.69 21.84 -5.78
C MET A 1 15.26 20.59 -6.44
N SER A 2 16.49 20.23 -6.09
CA SER A 2 17.16 19.08 -6.69
C SER A 2 16.81 17.78 -5.96
N ARG A 3 16.75 16.67 -6.72
CA ARG A 3 16.50 15.32 -6.21
C ARG A 3 17.52 14.88 -5.15
N SER A 4 18.70 15.52 -5.15
CA SER A 4 19.79 15.30 -4.18
C SER A 4 19.55 16.01 -2.84
N GLU A 5 18.90 17.17 -2.85
CA GLU A 5 18.57 17.94 -1.63
C GLU A 5 17.37 17.31 -0.89
N ALA A 6 16.41 16.75 -1.62
CA ALA A 6 15.31 15.98 -1.03
C ALA A 6 15.77 14.68 -0.36
N ARG A 7 16.83 14.04 -0.88
CA ARG A 7 17.39 12.81 -0.31
C ARG A 7 18.19 13.05 0.97
N GLN A 8 18.97 14.14 1.00
CA GLN A 8 19.68 14.54 2.23
C GLN A 8 18.74 14.98 3.36
N LEU A 9 17.61 15.61 3.03
CA LEU A 9 16.58 15.92 4.03
C LEU A 9 15.81 14.67 4.49
N GLN A 10 15.60 13.69 3.61
CA GLN A 10 14.98 12.40 3.97
C GLN A 10 15.89 11.51 4.82
N GLU A 11 17.21 11.54 4.60
CA GLU A 11 18.20 10.82 5.41
C GLU A 11 18.45 11.51 6.76
N SER A 12 18.47 12.85 6.81
CA SER A 12 18.63 13.60 8.07
C SER A 12 17.44 13.51 9.03
N VAL A 13 16.25 13.10 8.56
CA VAL A 13 15.08 12.77 9.41
C VAL A 13 15.10 11.30 9.87
N GLY A 14 15.91 10.45 9.21
CA GLY A 14 16.05 9.02 9.54
C GLY A 14 16.91 8.73 10.78
N ASP A 15 17.83 9.62 11.15
CA ASP A 15 18.85 9.36 12.18
C ASP A 15 18.46 9.73 13.64
N ALA A 16 17.28 10.33 13.88
CA ALA A 16 16.96 10.92 15.19
C ALA A 16 15.77 10.32 15.96
N LEU A 17 15.03 9.35 15.40
CA LEU A 17 13.86 8.80 16.09
C LEU A 17 13.81 7.27 15.94
N THR A 18 14.50 6.58 16.84
CA THR A 18 14.11 5.24 17.28
C THR A 18 12.73 5.32 17.93
N GLU A 19 11.70 5.48 17.12
CA GLU A 19 10.34 5.67 17.59
C GLU A 19 9.62 4.33 17.62
N ARG A 20 9.28 3.89 18.83
CA ARG A 20 8.32 2.81 19.04
C ARG A 20 6.94 3.44 19.25
N ARG A 21 6.01 3.14 18.35
CA ARG A 21 4.63 3.58 18.42
C ARG A 21 3.70 2.41 18.68
N GLU A 22 2.98 2.46 19.79
CA GLU A 22 1.92 1.50 20.07
C GLU A 22 0.62 1.89 19.36
N PHE A 23 -0.02 0.89 18.79
CA PHE A 23 -1.36 0.97 18.22
C PHE A 23 -2.31 0.09 19.04
N PHE A 24 -3.56 0.00 18.61
CA PHE A 24 -4.57 -0.75 19.36
C PHE A 24 -4.16 -2.23 19.53
N ARG A 25 -3.70 -2.90 18.46
CA ARG A 25 -3.27 -4.31 18.50
C ARG A 25 -1.86 -4.55 18.01
N THR A 26 -1.25 -3.55 17.39
CA THR A 26 0.10 -3.66 16.82
C THR A 26 1.05 -2.66 17.44
N VAL A 27 2.33 -2.85 17.17
CA VAL A 27 3.39 -1.89 17.47
C VAL A 27 4.20 -1.70 16.18
N GLY A 28 4.43 -0.45 15.81
CA GLY A 28 5.39 -0.05 14.79
C GLY A 28 6.66 0.45 15.45
N GLN A 29 7.83 0.02 14.99
CA GLN A 29 9.11 0.49 15.53
C GLN A 29 10.08 0.83 14.40
N HIS A 30 10.61 2.05 14.43
CA HIS A 30 11.81 2.42 13.70
C HIS A 30 13.03 2.00 14.54
N ARG A 31 13.87 1.13 13.97
CA ARG A 31 15.12 0.65 14.59
C ARG A 31 16.31 1.51 14.19
N GLU A 32 17.38 1.41 14.97
CA GLU A 32 18.67 2.09 14.72
C GLU A 32 19.33 1.67 13.41
N ASP A 33 19.06 0.44 12.94
CA ASP A 33 19.54 -0.08 11.65
C ASP A 33 18.72 0.44 10.45
N GLY A 34 17.75 1.33 10.68
CA GLY A 34 16.83 1.86 9.66
C GLY A 34 15.67 0.92 9.32
N ALA A 35 15.62 -0.27 9.92
CA ALA A 35 14.52 -1.21 9.71
C ALA A 35 13.23 -0.72 10.35
N TYR A 36 12.11 -1.11 9.76
CA TYR A 36 10.79 -0.90 10.34
C TYR A 36 10.18 -2.23 10.74
N VAL A 37 9.71 -2.31 11.98
CA VAL A 37 9.20 -3.54 12.57
C VAL A 37 7.75 -3.40 12.96
N VAL A 38 6.97 -4.39 12.54
CA VAL A 38 5.58 -4.55 12.96
C VAL A 38 5.49 -5.76 13.87
N ALA A 39 5.04 -5.56 15.10
CA ALA A 39 4.79 -6.63 16.05
C ALA A 39 3.35 -6.55 16.58
N ARG A 40 2.90 -7.61 17.25
CA ARG A 40 1.68 -7.57 18.06
C ARG A 40 1.95 -6.77 19.33
N ARG A 41 0.95 -6.04 19.81
CA ARG A 41 1.02 -5.38 21.11
C ARG A 41 1.15 -6.43 22.22
N GLY A 42 2.10 -6.23 23.15
CA GLY A 42 2.36 -7.13 24.27
C GLY A 42 3.11 -8.42 23.93
N ALA A 43 3.70 -8.53 22.74
CA ALA A 43 4.61 -9.62 22.41
C ALA A 43 6.04 -9.27 22.86
N ASP A 44 6.54 -9.92 23.90
CA ASP A 44 7.93 -9.77 24.37
C ASP A 44 8.92 -10.66 23.61
N SER A 45 8.42 -11.63 22.83
CA SER A 45 9.25 -12.57 22.07
C SER A 45 9.35 -12.17 20.61
N ALA A 46 10.59 -12.01 20.13
CA ALA A 46 10.97 -11.61 18.76
C ALA A 46 10.44 -12.54 17.65
N GLY A 47 9.86 -13.71 17.97
CA GLY A 47 9.50 -14.73 16.98
C GLY A 47 8.28 -14.42 16.10
N ASN A 48 7.49 -13.38 16.41
CA ASN A 48 6.23 -13.09 15.70
C ASN A 48 6.15 -11.66 15.12
N GLU A 49 7.29 -11.03 14.88
CA GLU A 49 7.35 -9.74 14.21
C GLU A 49 7.53 -9.88 12.70
N LYS A 50 7.18 -8.82 11.98
CA LYS A 50 7.55 -8.62 10.58
C LYS A 50 8.54 -7.47 10.52
N VAL A 51 9.77 -7.78 10.11
CA VAL A 51 10.81 -6.79 9.81
C VAL A 51 10.74 -6.42 8.33
N PHE A 52 10.77 -5.12 8.06
CA PHE A 52 10.97 -4.51 6.75
C PHE A 52 12.32 -3.81 6.76
N GLU A 53 13.05 -3.86 5.64
CA GLU A 53 14.34 -3.18 5.50
C GLU A 53 14.28 -1.70 5.86
N ARG A 54 13.16 -1.05 5.51
CA ARG A 54 12.84 0.36 5.78
C ARG A 54 11.33 0.54 5.85
N PHE A 55 10.86 1.64 6.45
CA PHE A 55 9.43 2.00 6.44
C PHE A 55 8.84 2.10 5.03
N ASP A 56 9.61 2.58 4.05
CA ASP A 56 9.15 2.64 2.66
C ASP A 56 8.87 1.26 2.05
N ALA A 57 9.52 0.19 2.51
CA ALA A 57 9.18 -1.16 2.05
C ALA A 57 7.79 -1.58 2.55
N CYS A 58 7.41 -1.16 3.76
CA CYS A 58 6.06 -1.33 4.30
C CYS A 58 5.02 -0.51 3.51
N ARG A 59 5.34 0.75 3.16
CA ARG A 59 4.49 1.59 2.29
C ARG A 59 4.33 1.01 0.88
N ARG A 60 5.41 0.51 0.28
CA ARG A 60 5.36 -0.14 -1.04
C ARG A 60 4.50 -1.40 -1.03
N LEU A 61 4.56 -2.20 0.05
CA LEU A 61 3.66 -3.33 0.22
C LEU A 61 2.19 -2.87 0.20
N PHE A 62 1.82 -1.90 1.03
CA PHE A 62 0.46 -1.37 1.08
C PHE A 62 -0.05 -0.83 -0.26
N ARG A 63 0.79 -0.05 -0.97
CA ARG A 63 0.42 0.51 -2.28
C ARG A 63 0.07 -0.57 -3.30
N ARG A 64 0.76 -1.71 -3.28
CA ARG A 64 0.53 -2.84 -4.20
C ARG A 64 -0.69 -3.69 -3.88
N LEU A 65 -1.25 -3.56 -2.67
CA LEU A 65 -2.48 -4.27 -2.32
C LEU A 65 -3.67 -3.69 -3.11
N PRO A 66 -4.69 -4.50 -3.41
CA PRO A 66 -5.94 -4.01 -3.98
C PRO A 66 -6.63 -2.97 -3.07
N GLU A 67 -7.63 -2.27 -3.61
CA GLU A 67 -8.44 -1.29 -2.87
C GLU A 67 -9.09 -1.92 -1.63
N GLU A 68 -9.74 -3.07 -1.82
CA GLU A 68 -10.17 -3.95 -0.75
C GLU A 68 -9.20 -5.13 -0.64
N PHE A 69 -8.61 -5.35 0.53
CA PHE A 69 -7.60 -6.39 0.73
C PHE A 69 -7.76 -7.15 2.04
N THR A 70 -7.28 -8.38 2.04
CA THR A 70 -7.36 -9.35 3.14
C THR A 70 -5.98 -9.85 3.53
N ALA A 71 -5.94 -10.79 4.48
CA ALA A 71 -4.71 -11.50 4.81
C ALA A 71 -4.16 -12.32 3.63
N ASP A 72 -4.99 -12.77 2.71
CA ASP A 72 -4.53 -13.58 1.57
C ASP A 72 -3.79 -12.72 0.54
N ASP A 73 -4.25 -11.50 0.30
CA ASP A 73 -3.56 -10.52 -0.58
C ASP A 73 -2.18 -10.16 -0.05
N VAL A 74 -2.06 -9.98 1.27
CA VAL A 74 -0.77 -9.81 1.96
C VAL A 74 0.09 -11.08 1.84
N GLY A 75 -0.55 -12.26 1.80
CA GLY A 75 0.13 -13.53 1.62
C GLY A 75 0.82 -13.70 0.27
N SER A 76 0.19 -13.19 -0.79
CA SER A 76 0.71 -13.21 -2.15
C SER A 76 2.03 -12.46 -2.31
N THR A 77 2.44 -11.65 -1.33
CA THR A 77 3.75 -10.96 -1.32
C THR A 77 4.84 -11.73 -0.56
N GLY A 78 4.62 -13.02 -0.29
CA GLY A 78 5.57 -13.90 0.41
C GLY A 78 5.53 -13.79 1.94
N ILE A 79 4.57 -13.05 2.51
CA ILE A 79 4.39 -12.99 3.96
C ILE A 79 3.52 -14.16 4.39
N THR A 80 3.98 -14.97 5.35
CA THR A 80 3.28 -16.21 5.71
C THR A 80 2.61 -16.14 7.07
N GLY A 81 1.64 -17.06 7.27
CA GLY A 81 1.04 -17.35 8.57
C GLY A 81 0.34 -16.15 9.22
N SER A 82 0.51 -16.04 10.53
CA SER A 82 -0.21 -15.07 11.37
C SER A 82 0.21 -13.61 11.13
N ARG A 83 1.38 -13.40 10.51
CA ARG A 83 1.89 -12.07 10.16
C ARG A 83 1.04 -11.37 9.11
N ARG A 84 0.37 -12.13 8.24
CA ARG A 84 -0.54 -11.59 7.22
C ARG A 84 -1.66 -10.76 7.87
N HIS A 85 -2.35 -11.36 8.84
CA HIS A 85 -3.42 -10.71 9.60
C HIS A 85 -2.92 -9.55 10.46
N MET A 86 -1.70 -9.68 11.02
CA MET A 86 -1.08 -8.61 11.79
C MET A 86 -0.87 -7.36 10.93
N LEU A 87 -0.42 -7.52 9.68
CA LEU A 87 -0.21 -6.39 8.78
C LEU A 87 -1.52 -5.73 8.35
N VAL A 88 -2.57 -6.50 8.08
CA VAL A 88 -3.90 -5.91 7.79
C VAL A 88 -4.35 -4.99 8.93
N ARG A 89 -4.20 -5.44 10.19
CA ARG A 89 -4.50 -4.61 11.37
C ARG A 89 -3.59 -3.39 11.46
N HIS A 90 -2.30 -3.59 11.22
CA HIS A 90 -1.32 -2.52 11.30
C HIS A 90 -1.63 -1.38 10.32
N PHE A 91 -1.95 -1.71 9.07
CA PHE A 91 -2.32 -0.69 8.08
C PHE A 91 -3.55 0.10 8.52
N ALA A 92 -4.60 -0.58 8.98
CA ALA A 92 -5.82 0.11 9.43
C ALA A 92 -5.66 0.88 10.76
N GLU A 93 -4.61 0.62 11.54
CA GLU A 93 -4.32 1.29 12.81
C GLU A 93 -3.33 2.46 12.66
N HIS A 94 -2.49 2.44 11.62
CA HIS A 94 -1.35 3.33 11.49
C HIS A 94 -1.69 4.53 10.56
N PRO A 95 -1.54 5.79 11.02
CA PRO A 95 -2.07 6.97 10.33
C PRO A 95 -1.42 7.28 8.97
N ALA A 96 -0.25 6.71 8.68
CA ALA A 96 0.40 6.84 7.37
C ALA A 96 -0.19 5.93 6.28
N PHE A 97 -1.21 5.13 6.58
CA PHE A 97 -1.90 4.28 5.62
C PHE A 97 -3.38 4.63 5.61
N ASP A 98 -3.84 5.18 4.50
CA ASP A 98 -5.22 5.59 4.32
C ASP A 98 -6.08 4.36 4.04
N CYS A 99 -6.42 3.61 5.09
CA CYS A 99 -7.34 2.49 5.03
C CYS A 99 -8.04 2.25 6.37
N THR A 100 -9.18 1.56 6.34
CA THR A 100 -9.93 1.17 7.53
C THR A 100 -10.39 -0.28 7.43
N ILE A 101 -10.76 -0.89 8.57
CA ILE A 101 -11.34 -2.25 8.58
C ILE A 101 -12.81 -2.17 8.17
N SER A 102 -13.15 -2.60 6.96
CA SER A 102 -14.52 -2.67 6.45
C SER A 102 -15.26 -3.92 6.97
N ARG A 103 -14.56 -5.04 7.16
CA ARG A 103 -15.14 -6.30 7.69
C ARG A 103 -14.22 -7.01 8.66
N ARG A 104 -14.79 -7.67 9.67
CA ARG A 104 -14.04 -8.39 10.72
C ARG A 104 -13.91 -9.89 10.48
N ASN A 105 -14.80 -10.50 9.69
CA ASN A 105 -14.75 -11.91 9.34
C ASN A 105 -15.28 -12.15 7.90
N PRO A 106 -14.41 -12.46 6.93
CA PRO A 106 -12.95 -12.42 7.02
C PRO A 106 -12.44 -11.00 7.36
N LEU A 107 -11.21 -10.91 7.89
CA LEU A 107 -10.61 -9.61 8.21
C LEU A 107 -10.23 -8.89 6.91
N THR A 108 -10.97 -7.83 6.60
CA THR A 108 -10.87 -7.07 5.36
C THR A 108 -10.64 -5.61 5.66
N ALA A 109 -9.69 -5.01 4.95
CA ALA A 109 -9.42 -3.58 4.97
C ALA A 109 -9.75 -2.97 3.61
N GLU A 110 -10.16 -1.71 3.63
CA GLU A 110 -10.50 -0.92 2.45
C GLU A 110 -9.70 0.37 2.50
N LYS A 111 -9.02 0.69 1.39
CA LYS A 111 -8.29 1.96 1.23
C LYS A 111 -9.28 3.13 1.18
N THR A 112 -8.92 4.23 1.84
CA THR A 112 -9.75 5.43 1.98
C THR A 112 -9.10 6.67 1.35
N GLY A 113 -7.91 6.52 0.77
CA GLY A 113 -7.23 7.60 0.05
C GLY A 113 -7.81 7.82 -1.33
N ASP A 114 -7.75 9.05 -1.83
CA ASP A 114 -8.28 9.41 -3.15
C ASP A 114 -7.77 8.44 -4.22
N ARG A 115 -8.73 7.85 -4.92
CA ARG A 115 -8.53 7.01 -6.09
C ARG A 115 -7.83 7.87 -7.14
N GLN A 116 -6.50 7.90 -7.16
CA GLN A 116 -5.77 8.32 -8.35
C GLN A 116 -6.03 7.25 -9.40
N VAL A 117 -7.15 7.43 -10.10
CA VAL A 117 -7.31 6.92 -11.45
C VAL A 117 -6.10 7.40 -12.23
N ASP A 118 -5.23 6.48 -12.59
CA ASP A 118 -4.49 6.60 -13.83
C ASP A 118 -5.55 6.60 -14.96
N GLU A 119 -6.20 7.75 -15.16
CA GLU A 119 -6.88 8.09 -16.41
C GLU A 119 -5.78 8.26 -17.47
N GLU A 120 -5.27 7.12 -17.94
CA GLU A 120 -4.44 7.06 -19.12
C GLU A 120 -5.32 7.37 -20.34
N ARG A 121 -5.42 8.68 -20.61
CA ARG A 121 -5.80 9.33 -21.88
C ARG A 121 -6.96 8.68 -22.65
N ALA A 122 -8.17 9.14 -22.34
CA ALA A 122 -9.13 9.40 -23.40
C ALA A 122 -8.58 10.54 -24.27
N ASP A 123 -7.98 10.21 -25.42
CA ASP A 123 -7.93 11.14 -26.55
C ASP A 123 -9.01 10.71 -27.54
N GLU A 124 -10.04 11.53 -27.51
CA GLU A 124 -11.25 11.63 -28.29
C GLU A 124 -11.00 11.66 -29.81
N THR A 125 -11.72 10.84 -30.57
CA THR A 125 -12.33 11.33 -31.81
C THR A 125 -13.67 10.62 -32.04
N THR A 126 -14.72 11.27 -31.54
CA THR A 126 -16.10 11.38 -32.07
C THR A 126 -16.24 10.87 -33.51
N GLU A 127 -16.80 9.68 -33.70
CA GLU A 127 -18.21 9.37 -34.07
C GLU A 127 -18.47 9.21 -35.59
N PRO A 128 -19.46 8.39 -35.95
CA PRO A 128 -19.49 7.60 -37.18
C PRO A 128 -20.32 8.28 -38.29
N ASP A 129 -20.00 8.01 -39.55
CA ASP A 129 -20.95 8.21 -40.64
C ASP A 129 -21.37 6.87 -41.22
N LEU A 130 -22.68 6.66 -41.18
CA LEU A 130 -23.38 5.45 -41.61
C LEU A 130 -23.35 5.35 -43.14
N THR A 131 -23.00 4.15 -43.62
CA THR A 131 -23.59 3.46 -44.79
C THR A 131 -24.35 4.29 -45.83
N ASP A 132 -23.79 4.35 -47.04
CA ASP A 132 -24.56 4.00 -48.23
C ASP A 132 -23.66 3.28 -49.26
N ALA A 133 -24.06 2.07 -49.61
CA ALA A 133 -23.63 1.33 -50.80
C ALA A 133 -24.92 0.68 -51.33
N PRO A 134 -25.05 0.30 -52.62
CA PRO A 134 -24.03 0.23 -53.69
C PRO A 134 -24.53 0.75 -55.07
N GLU A 135 -23.68 0.87 -56.09
CA GLU A 135 -23.96 0.39 -57.47
C GLU A 135 -22.78 0.61 -58.45
N VAL A 136 -22.32 -0.49 -59.05
CA VAL A 136 -21.67 -0.59 -60.38
C VAL A 136 -22.72 -0.32 -61.49
N PRO A 137 -22.44 -0.13 -62.82
CA PRO A 137 -21.18 -0.24 -63.60
C PRO A 137 -20.95 0.82 -64.73
N ALA A 138 -19.89 0.58 -65.52
CA ALA A 138 -19.74 0.72 -66.98
C ALA A 138 -19.20 2.02 -67.62
N GLY A 139 -18.09 1.85 -68.36
CA GLY A 139 -17.49 2.77 -69.33
C GLY A 139 -16.28 2.12 -69.98
#